data_AF-A0A645G0J2-F1
#
_entry.id   AF-A0A645G0J2-F1
#
_cell.length_a   1.000
_cell.length_b   1.000
_cell.length_c   1.000
_cell.angle_alpha   90.00
_cell.angle_beta   90.00
_cell.angle_gamma   90.00
#
_symmetry.space_group_name_H-M   'P 1'
#
loop_
_entity.id
_entity.type
_entity.pdbx_description
1 polymer ?
#
loop_
_entity_poly.entity_id
_entity_poly.type
_entity_poly.pdbx_seq_one_letter_code
_entity_poly.pdbx_strand_id
1 'polypeptide(L)' 'MLPSVSVPGDFHKLSISAEKEIIFHSVVPLYAEEMNLKLRKGTNELLKLFDKKDIDDVVNIKRVDVTKKWFGFL' A
#
# COMPACT_ATOMS: atom_id res chain seq x y z
N MET A 1 2.19 -1.75 -9.64
CA MET A 1 2.04 -2.74 -8.55
C MET A 1 3.11 -2.46 -7.51
N LEU A 2 2.89 -2.84 -6.25
CA LEU A 2 3.83 -2.58 -5.16
C LEU A 2 4.45 -3.91 -4.70
N PRO A 3 5.74 -3.95 -4.33
CA PRO A 3 6.25 -5.04 -3.52
C PRO A 3 5.57 -5.04 -2.16
N SER A 4 5.65 -6.17 -1.45
CA SER A 4 5.22 -6.22 -0.06
C SER A 4 6.20 -5.42 0.81
N VAL A 5 5.72 -4.86 1.92
CA VAL A 5 6.56 -4.15 2.89
C VAL A 5 6.70 -4.91 4.21
N SER A 6 5.92 -5.98 4.39
CA SER A 6 5.91 -6.83 5.59
C SER A 6 6.79 -8.09 5.47
N VAL A 7 7.29 -8.40 4.27
CA VAL A 7 8.15 -9.58 4.01
C VAL A 7 9.61 -9.18 3.76
N PRO A 8 10.58 -10.09 3.98
CA PRO A 8 11.97 -9.85 3.62
C PRO A 8 12.14 -9.60 2.11
N GLY A 9 13.12 -8.76 1.74
CA GLY A 9 13.34 -8.39 0.33
C GLY A 9 13.58 -9.58 -0.61
N ASP A 10 14.23 -10.64 -0.11
CA ASP A 10 14.48 -11.88 -0.88
C ASP A 10 13.19 -12.64 -1.23
N PHE A 11 12.08 -12.36 -0.54
CA PHE A 11 10.77 -12.97 -0.84
C PHE A 11 10.12 -12.39 -2.11
N HIS A 12 10.51 -11.19 -2.54
CA HIS A 12 9.87 -10.51 -3.68
C HIS A 12 10.08 -11.21 -5.01
N LYS A 13 11.04 -12.12 -5.09
CA LYS A 13 11.39 -12.79 -6.33
C LYS A 13 11.76 -14.25 -6.12
N LEU A 14 11.22 -15.11 -6.98
CA LEU A 14 11.64 -16.51 -7.10
C LEU A 14 12.12 -16.77 -8.53
N SER A 15 13.41 -17.07 -8.68
CA SER A 15 14.00 -17.50 -9.96
C SER A 15 13.70 -18.98 -10.20
N ILE A 16 13.16 -19.31 -11.36
CA ILE A 16 12.80 -20.69 -11.76
C ILE A 16 13.81 -21.25 -12.77
N SER A 17 14.20 -20.45 -13.76
CA SER A 17 15.25 -20.74 -14.74
C SER A 17 15.93 -19.43 -15.16
N ALA A 18 16.88 -19.49 -16.10
CA ALA A 18 17.51 -18.28 -16.64
C ALA A 18 16.52 -17.34 -17.36
N GLU A 19 15.42 -17.90 -17.87
CA GLU A 19 14.41 -17.18 -18.65
C GLU A 19 13.10 -16.94 -17.88
N LYS A 20 12.98 -17.45 -16.65
CA LYS A 20 11.72 -17.40 -15.88
C LYS A 20 11.94 -17.00 -14.44
N GLU A 21 11.25 -15.92 -14.05
CA GLU A 21 11.14 -15.46 -12.67
C GLU A 21 9.68 -15.19 -12.30
N ILE A 22 9.38 -15.35 -11.01
CA ILE A 22 8.10 -14.99 -10.40
C ILE A 22 8.35 -13.78 -9.51
N ILE A 23 7.62 -12.69 -9.77
CA ILE A 23 7.64 -11.48 -8.93
C ILE A 23 6.40 -11.49 -8.05
N PHE A 24 6.61 -11.45 -6.74
CA PHE A 24 5.54 -11.38 -5.77
C PHE A 24 5.16 -9.91 -5.52
N HIS A 25 3.91 -9.58 -5.80
CA HIS A 25 3.34 -8.26 -5.54
C HIS A 25 2.31 -8.33 -4.43
N SER A 26 2.17 -7.22 -3.72
CA SER A 26 1.13 -7.07 -2.71
C SER A 26 -0.10 -6.34 -3.26
N VAL A 27 -1.27 -6.74 -2.77
CA VAL A 27 -2.55 -6.09 -3.06
C VAL A 27 -2.97 -5.31 -1.84
N VAL A 28 -2.93 -3.98 -1.95
CA VAL A 28 -3.30 -3.09 -0.85
C VAL A 28 -4.76 -2.65 -1.03
N PRO A 29 -5.68 -3.04 -0.13
CA PRO A 29 -7.07 -2.61 -0.22
C PRO A 29 -7.20 -1.12 0.13
N LEU A 30 -7.89 -0.39 -0.74
CA LEU A 30 -8.10 1.05 -0.60
C LEU A 30 -9.57 1.36 -0.33
N TYR A 31 -9.82 2.34 0.54
CA TYR A 31 -11.12 3.01 0.56
C TYR A 31 -11.35 3.74 -0.76
N ALA A 32 -12.62 4.01 -1.10
CA ALA A 32 -12.97 4.68 -2.35
C ALA A 32 -12.30 6.06 -2.45
N GLU A 33 -12.20 6.77 -1.33
CA GLU A 33 -11.58 8.08 -1.19
C GLU A 33 -10.06 8.02 -1.37
N GLU A 34 -9.40 6.98 -0.84
CA GLU A 34 -7.97 6.72 -1.06
C GLU A 34 -7.66 6.39 -2.52
N MET A 35 -8.52 5.58 -3.15
CA MET A 35 -8.45 5.31 -4.59
C MET A 35 -8.62 6.62 -5.39
N ASN A 36 -9.60 7.45 -5.03
CA ASN A 36 -9.82 8.74 -5.68
C ASN A 36 -8.61 9.68 -5.53
N LEU A 37 -7.99 9.72 -4.34
CA LEU A 37 -6.76 10.48 -4.11
C LEU A 37 -5.63 9.97 -5.03
N LYS A 38 -5.43 8.66 -5.09
CA LYS A 38 -4.43 8.02 -5.98
C LYS A 38 -4.68 8.38 -7.44
N LEU A 39 -5.91 8.31 -7.92
CA LEU A 39 -6.24 8.63 -9.32
C LEU A 39 -6.01 10.11 -9.64
N ARG A 40 -6.27 11.01 -8.68
CA ARG A 40 -6.13 12.46 -8.87
C ARG A 40 -4.71 13.00 -8.70
N LYS A 41 -3.94 12.44 -7.76
CA LYS A 41 -2.62 12.96 -7.35
C LYS A 41 -1.46 11.98 -7.55
N GLY A 42 -1.76 10.77 -8.03
CA GLY A 42 -0.81 9.70 -8.20
C GLY A 42 -0.58 8.88 -6.92
N THR A 43 0.04 7.71 -7.11
CA THR A 43 0.30 6.73 -6.05
C THR A 43 1.21 7.29 -4.94
N ASN A 44 2.23 8.08 -5.29
CA ASN A 44 3.20 8.59 -4.33
C ASN A 44 2.56 9.46 -3.24
N GLU A 45 1.51 10.22 -3.58
CA GLU A 45 0.82 11.05 -2.59
C GLU A 45 0.04 10.20 -1.58
N LEU A 46 -0.58 9.12 -2.04
CA LEU A 46 -1.23 8.15 -1.16
C LEU A 46 -0.22 7.45 -0.25
N LEU A 47 0.91 7.00 -0.81
CA LEU A 47 1.96 6.29 -0.04
C LEU A 47 2.54 7.17 1.07
N LYS A 48 2.77 8.46 0.83
CA LYS A 48 3.20 9.40 1.88
C LYS A 48 2.22 9.47 3.06
N LEU A 49 0.92 9.29 2.82
CA LEU A 49 -0.08 9.27 3.89
C LEU A 49 -0.06 7.93 4.63
N PHE A 50 0.20 6.82 3.93
CA PHE A 50 0.38 5.51 4.55
C PHE A 50 1.62 5.49 5.45
N ASP A 51 2.75 6.03 4.98
CA ASP A 51 3.99 6.15 5.76
C ASP A 51 3.76 6.96 7.05
N LYS A 52 3.00 8.06 6.98
CA LYS A 52 2.67 8.91 8.15
C LYS A 52 1.79 8.21 9.18
N LYS A 53 1.12 7.12 8.80
CA LYS A 53 0.16 6.38 9.63
C LYS A 53 0.61 4.95 9.92
N ASP A 54 1.83 4.60 9.54
CA ASP A 54 2.41 3.26 9.69
C ASP A 54 1.48 2.17 9.12
N ILE A 55 0.96 2.43 7.92
CA ILE A 55 0.09 1.49 7.21
C ILE A 55 0.96 0.63 6.30
N ASP A 56 0.92 -0.68 6.55
CA ASP A 56 1.56 -1.71 5.75
C ASP A 56 0.56 -2.39 4.81
N ASP A 57 0.96 -3.53 4.26
CA ASP A 57 0.12 -4.36 3.40
C ASP A 57 -0.64 -5.48 4.13
N VAL A 58 -0.65 -5.45 5.47
CA VAL A 58 -1.47 -6.35 6.29
C VAL A 58 -2.89 -5.76 6.41
N VAL A 59 -3.90 -6.57 6.10
CA VAL A 59 -5.29 -6.11 6.14
C VAL A 59 -5.76 -5.92 7.58
N ASN A 60 -5.92 -4.66 7.99
CA ASN A 60 -6.46 -4.26 9.28
C ASN A 60 -7.90 -3.72 9.15
N ILE A 61 -8.89 -4.47 9.63
CA ILE A 61 -10.32 -4.07 9.57
C ILE A 61 -10.67 -2.85 10.44
N LYS A 62 -9.80 -2.48 11.38
CA LYS A 62 -9.96 -1.28 12.24
C LYS A 62 -9.20 -0.07 11.69
N ARG A 63 -8.54 -0.19 10.53
CA ARG A 63 -7.81 0.90 9.90
C ARG A 63 -8.77 2.05 9.58
N VAL A 64 -8.28 3.28 9.76
CA VAL A 64 -9.01 4.47 9.35
C VAL A 64 -8.50 4.89 7.97
N ASP A 65 -9.43 5.35 7.12
CA ASP A 65 -9.13 6.00 5.85
C ASP A 65 -8.20 7.21 6.07
N VAL A 66 -7.05 7.23 5.40
CA VAL A 66 -6.04 8.28 5.59
C VAL A 66 -6.42 9.65 5.01
N THR A 67 -7.47 9.70 4.19
CA THR A 67 -8.00 10.93 3.62
C THR A 67 -8.98 11.63 4.55
N LYS A 68 -9.53 10.91 5.54
CA LYS A 68 -10.44 11.49 6.52
C LYS A 68 -9.70 12.46 7.44
N LYS A 69 -10.22 13.68 7.53
CA LYS A 69 -9.77 14.67 8.52
C LYS A 69 -10.54 14.44 9.83
N TRP A 70 -9.82 14.43 10.94
CA TRP A 70 -10.45 14.46 12.25
C TRP A 70 -10.91 15.88 12.56
N PHE A 71 -12.22 16.09 12.64
CA PHE A 71 -12.85 17.34 13.06
C PHE A 71 -13.14 17.31 14.58
N GLY A 72 -12.15 16.95 15.39
CA GLY A 72 -12.22 17.04 16.85
C GLY A 72 -11.29 18.15 17.32
N PHE A 73 -11.85 19.13 18.05
CA PHE A 73 -11.29 20.44 18.41
C PHE A 73 -11.50 21.54 17.35
N LEU A 74 -12.77 21.92 17.17
CA LEU A 74 -13.15 23.33 17.02
C LEU A 74 -13.83 23.77 18.32
#